data_AF-A0A3M3FSR7-F1
#
_entry.id   AF-A0A3M3FSR7-F1
#
_cell.length_a   1.000
_cell.length_b   1.000
_cell.length_c   1.000
_cell.angle_alpha   90.00
_cell.angle_beta   90.00
_cell.angle_gamma   90.00
#
_symmetry.space_group_name_H-M   'P 1'
#
loop_
_entity.id
_entity.type
_entity.pdbx_description
1 polymer ?
#
loop_
_entity_poly.entity_id
_entity_poly.type
_entity_poly.pdbx_seq_one_letter_code
_entity_poly.pdbx_strand_id
1 'polypeptide(L)'
;MIKRAGCSASAFFRELILNQKPVFREFTGFRKRIVFIVNKAGNNISQLAYIAKSASDRGLIADSVRDKWYESLVVIETILLAGIEYAD
;
A
#
# COMPACT_ATOMS: atom_id res chain seq x y z
N MET A 1 24.15 -0.09 11.77
CA MET A 1 24.41 -1.32 10.99
C MET A 1 23.22 -2.26 10.94
N ILE A 2 22.73 -2.81 12.07
CA ILE A 2 21.63 -3.80 12.08
C ILE A 2 20.36 -3.32 11.34
N LYS A 3 19.91 -2.09 11.55
CA LYS A 3 18.72 -1.53 10.88
C LYS A 3 18.82 -1.45 9.35
N ARG A 4 20.03 -1.43 8.78
CA ARG A 4 20.26 -1.35 7.32
C ARG A 4 20.36 -2.73 6.67
N ALA A 5 20.56 -3.79 7.45
CA ALA A 5 20.85 -5.13 6.95
C ALA A 5 19.62 -5.89 6.40
N GLY A 6 18.44 -5.25 6.37
CA GLY A 6 17.22 -5.82 5.78
C GLY A 6 16.67 -7.09 6.44
N CYS A 7 17.23 -7.52 7.56
CA CYS A 7 16.91 -8.77 8.24
C CYS A 7 16.62 -8.57 9.74
N SER A 8 16.11 -9.60 10.41
CA SER A 8 15.96 -9.59 11.87
C SER A 8 17.32 -9.56 12.56
N ALA A 9 17.36 -9.15 13.85
CA ALA A 9 18.60 -9.15 14.63
C ALA A 9 19.21 -10.54 14.75
N SER A 10 18.40 -11.59 14.92
CA SER A 10 18.89 -12.97 14.97
C SER A 10 19.49 -13.43 13.65
N ALA A 11 18.86 -13.10 12.52
CA ALA A 11 19.39 -13.39 11.20
C ALA A 11 20.71 -12.62 10.94
N PHE A 12 20.78 -11.38 11.40
CA PHE A 12 21.98 -10.54 11.29
C PHE A 12 23.18 -11.18 12.01
N PHE A 13 23.02 -11.57 13.28
CA PHE A 13 24.10 -12.19 14.04
C PHE A 13 24.46 -13.58 13.54
N ARG A 14 23.46 -14.37 13.10
CA ARG A 14 23.71 -15.66 12.46
C ARG A 14 24.60 -15.51 11.23
N GLU A 15 24.32 -14.53 10.37
CA GLU A 15 25.08 -14.28 9.15
C GLU A 15 26.53 -13.88 9.45
N LEU A 16 26.75 -13.03 10.46
CA LEU A 16 28.09 -12.63 10.92
C LEU A 16 28.92 -13.80 11.46
N ILE A 17 28.28 -14.74 12.17
CA ILE A 17 28.97 -15.85 12.83
C ILE A 17 29.25 -16.98 11.84
N LEU A 18 28.31 -17.27 10.95
CA LEU A 18 28.38 -18.45 10.09
C LEU A 18 29.14 -18.22 8.78
N ASN A 19 29.31 -16.97 8.34
CA ASN A 19 29.91 -16.67 7.04
C ASN A 19 31.17 -15.81 7.18
N GLN A 20 32.24 -16.23 6.51
CA GLN A 20 33.52 -15.51 6.49
C GLN A 20 33.43 -14.16 5.76
N LYS A 21 32.48 -14.02 4.83
CA LYS A 21 32.13 -12.79 4.11
C LYS A 21 30.62 -12.59 4.17
N PRO A 22 30.08 -12.03 5.26
CA PRO A 22 28.64 -11.90 5.47
C PRO A 22 28.03 -10.94 4.43
N VAL A 23 26.92 -11.33 3.82
CA VAL A 23 26.22 -10.52 2.82
C VAL A 23 24.87 -10.08 3.37
N PHE A 24 24.72 -8.77 3.55
CA PHE A 24 23.44 -8.17 3.95
C PHE A 24 22.81 -7.48 2.74
N ARG A 25 21.58 -7.87 2.40
CA ARG A 25 20.80 -7.15 1.39
C ARG A 25 20.12 -5.98 2.06
N GLU A 26 20.27 -4.79 1.51
CA GLU A 26 19.58 -3.62 1.99
C GLU A 26 18.06 -3.86 1.97
N PHE A 27 17.33 -3.25 2.89
CA PHE A 27 15.89 -3.49 3.03
C PHE A 27 15.13 -3.03 1.78
N THR A 28 14.89 -3.94 0.84
CA THR A 28 14.03 -3.74 -0.34
C THR A 28 12.54 -3.88 -0.01
N GLY A 29 12.20 -4.03 1.28
CA GLY A 29 10.81 -4.18 1.74
C GLY A 29 9.97 -2.92 1.62
N PHE A 30 10.55 -1.78 1.25
CA PHE A 30 9.81 -0.53 1.02
C PHE A 30 8.76 -0.70 -0.09
N ARG A 31 9.17 -1.22 -1.26
CA ARG A 31 8.24 -1.52 -2.36
C ARG A 31 7.17 -2.51 -1.95
N LYS A 32 7.53 -3.60 -1.26
CA LYS A 32 6.56 -4.58 -0.72
C LYS A 32 5.56 -3.94 0.24
N ARG A 33 6.01 -3.02 1.09
CA ARG A 33 5.18 -2.30 2.05
C ARG A 33 4.23 -1.32 1.34
N ILE A 34 4.72 -0.59 0.33
CA ILE A 34 3.89 0.31 -0.48
C ILE A 34 2.80 -0.49 -1.20
N VAL A 35 3.17 -1.58 -1.88
CA VAL A 35 2.21 -2.46 -2.56
C VAL A 35 1.15 -2.98 -1.58
N PHE A 36 1.55 -3.40 -0.37
CA PHE A 36 0.61 -3.81 0.67
C PHE A 36 -0.37 -2.69 1.08
N ILE A 37 0.13 -1.47 1.29
CA ILE A 37 -0.68 -0.32 1.68
C ILE A 37 -1.67 0.03 0.57
N VAL A 38 -1.22 0.07 -0.69
CA VAL A 38 -2.07 0.40 -1.84
C VAL A 38 -3.17 -0.65 -2.02
N ASN A 39 -2.87 -1.94 -1.89
CA ASN A 39 -3.90 -2.98 -1.95
C ASN A 39 -4.96 -2.83 -0.85
N LYS A 40 -4.52 -2.52 0.38
CA LYS A 40 -5.43 -2.23 1.51
C LYS A 40 -6.32 -1.02 1.22
N ALA A 41 -5.73 0.04 0.66
CA ALA A 41 -6.46 1.25 0.30
C ALA A 41 -7.46 1.01 -0.85
N GLY A 42 -7.07 0.27 -1.90
CA GLY A 42 -7.95 -0.09 -3.02
C GLY A 42 -9.19 -0.89 -2.58
N ASN A 43 -9.02 -1.81 -1.62
CA ASN A 43 -10.15 -2.52 -1.02
C ASN A 43 -11.11 -1.56 -0.30
N ASN A 44 -10.59 -0.61 0.46
CA ASN A 44 -11.41 0.39 1.15
C ASN A 44 -12.12 1.32 0.15
N ILE A 45 -11.44 1.73 -0.92
CA ILE A 45 -12.01 2.53 -2.01
C ILE A 45 -13.20 1.80 -2.64
N SER A 46 -13.04 0.52 -2.96
CA SER A 46 -14.12 -0.32 -3.49
C SER A 46 -15.32 -0.38 -2.56
N GLN A 47 -15.09 -0.53 -1.25
CA GLN A 47 -16.16 -0.55 -0.24
C GLN A 47 -16.89 0.79 -0.16
N LEU A 48 -16.15 1.91 -0.16
CA LEU A 48 -16.75 3.26 -0.15
C LEU A 48 -17.58 3.52 -1.41
N ALA A 49 -17.07 3.11 -2.58
CA ALA A 49 -17.80 3.23 -3.83
C ALA A 49 -19.12 2.44 -3.82
N TYR A 50 -19.09 1.22 -3.26
CA TYR A 50 -20.27 0.39 -3.08
C TYR A 50 -21.30 1.03 -2.12
N ILE A 51 -20.84 1.60 -1.00
CA ILE A 51 -21.70 2.30 -0.05
C ILE A 51 -22.37 3.51 -0.69
N ALA A 52 -21.60 4.33 -1.43
CA ALA A 52 -22.13 5.48 -2.16
C ALA A 52 -23.17 5.06 -3.21
N LYS A 53 -22.90 3.97 -3.94
CA LYS A 53 -23.87 3.38 -4.87
C LYS A 53 -25.18 3.03 -4.16
N SER A 54 -25.09 2.25 -3.09
CA SER A 54 -26.25 1.79 -2.32
C SER A 54 -27.03 2.94 -1.70
N ALA A 55 -26.36 4.03 -1.29
CA ALA A 55 -27.04 5.23 -0.80
C ALA A 55 -27.80 5.95 -1.93
N SER A 56 -27.21 6.07 -3.12
CA SER A 56 -27.85 6.65 -4.31
C SER A 56 -29.06 5.82 -4.77
N ASP A 57 -28.89 4.50 -4.89
CA ASP A 57 -29.94 3.56 -5.31
C ASP A 57 -31.17 3.61 -4.38
N ARG A 58 -30.96 3.94 -3.10
CA ARG A 58 -32.02 4.11 -2.09
C ARG A 58 -32.58 5.54 -2.03
N GLY A 59 -32.09 6.46 -2.86
CA GLY A 59 -32.49 7.87 -2.87
C GLY A 59 -32.04 8.66 -1.64
N LEU A 60 -31.09 8.14 -0.85
CA LEU A 60 -30.57 8.82 0.35
C LEU A 60 -29.60 9.96 -0.01
N ILE A 61 -28.95 9.85 -1.16
CA ILE A 61 -28.14 10.91 -1.76
C ILE A 61 -28.53 11.05 -3.23
N ALA A 62 -28.33 12.25 -3.79
CA ALA A 62 -28.48 12.46 -5.22
C ALA A 62 -27.35 11.77 -6.00
N ASP A 63 -27.64 11.34 -7.23
CA ASP A 63 -26.63 10.76 -8.12
C ASP A 63 -25.42 11.69 -8.32
N SER A 64 -25.65 13.00 -8.40
CA SER A 64 -24.59 14.00 -8.51
C SER A 64 -23.65 14.04 -7.30
N VAL A 65 -24.12 13.65 -6.11
CA VAL A 65 -23.28 13.53 -4.91
C VAL A 65 -22.47 12.23 -4.96
N ARG A 66 -23.08 11.12 -5.38
CA ARG A 66 -22.36 9.86 -5.62
C ARG A 66 -21.25 10.05 -6.64
N ASP A 67 -21.53 10.74 -7.75
CA ASP A 67 -20.56 10.91 -8.83
C ASP A 67 -19.34 11.73 -8.37
N LYS A 68 -19.55 12.79 -7.58
CA LYS A 68 -18.45 13.53 -6.92
C LYS A 68 -17.60 12.66 -5.99
N TRP A 69 -18.23 11.71 -5.30
CA TRP A 69 -17.51 10.75 -4.46
C TRP A 69 -16.69 9.79 -5.32
N TYR A 70 -17.23 9.30 -6.43
CA TYR A 70 -16.50 8.46 -7.38
C TYR A 70 -15.29 9.17 -7.97
N GLU A 71 -15.45 10.41 -8.43
CA GLU A 71 -14.34 11.24 -8.92
C GLU A 71 -13.23 11.34 -7.87
N SER A 72 -13.60 11.63 -6.62
CA SER A 72 -12.62 11.74 -5.52
C SER A 72 -11.91 10.42 -5.23
N LEU A 73 -12.64 9.30 -5.23
CA LEU A 73 -12.09 7.97 -5.00
C LEU A 73 -11.13 7.54 -6.12
N VAL A 74 -11.47 7.83 -7.37
CA VAL A 74 -10.60 7.58 -8.54
C VAL A 74 -9.32 8.41 -8.46
N VAL A 75 -9.40 9.68 -8.03
CA VAL A 75 -8.21 10.53 -7.83
C VAL A 75 -7.29 9.92 -6.77
N ILE A 76 -7.85 9.47 -5.63
CA ILE A 76 -7.06 8.81 -4.58
C ILE A 76 -6.40 7.52 -5.11
N GLU A 77 -7.15 6.68 -5.82
CA GLU A 77 -6.61 5.45 -6.42
C GLU A 77 -5.46 5.74 -7.39
N THR A 78 -5.64 6.74 -8.24
CA THR A 78 -4.62 7.16 -9.23
C THR A 78 -3.33 7.60 -8.54
N ILE A 79 -3.43 8.40 -7.46
CA ILE A 79 -2.26 8.86 -6.69
C ILE A 79 -1.57 7.67 -6.01
N LEU A 80 -2.33 6.72 -5.47
CA LEU A 80 -1.78 5.52 -4.83
C LEU A 80 -1.02 4.64 -5.81
N LEU A 81 -1.57 4.44 -7.01
CA LEU A 81 -0.94 3.65 -8.08
C LEU A 81 0.33 4.33 -8.61
N ALA A 82 0.29 5.65 -8.82
CA ALA A 82 1.48 6.43 -9.15
C ALA A 82 2.58 6.25 -8.08
N GLY A 83 2.19 6.23 -6.80
CA GLY A 83 3.09 5.95 -5.69
C GLY A 83 3.78 4.58 -5.74
N ILE A 84 3.22 3.57 -6.42
CA ILE A 84 3.91 2.29 -6.68
C ILE A 84 4.88 2.44 -7.85
N GLU A 85 4.45 3.11 -8.92
CA GLU A 85 5.25 3.27 -10.14
C GLU A 85 6.55 4.04 -9.88
N TYR A 86 6.51 5.04 -9.00
CA TYR A 86 7.67 5.84 -8.60
C TYR A 86 8.42 5.30 -7.36
N ALA A 87 8.08 4.12 -6.84
CA ALA A 87 8.69 3.56 -5.61
C ALA A 87 10.02 2.80 -5.84
N ASP A 88 10.66 2.98 -7.00
CA ASP A 88 11.95 2.39 -7.35
C ASP A 88 13.14 3.18 -6.79
#